data_AF-A0A536BJ87-F1
#
_entry.id   AF-A0A536BJ87-F1
#
_cell.length_a   1.000
_cell.length_b   1.000
_cell.length_c   1.000
_cell.angle_alpha   90.00
_cell.angle_beta   90.00
_cell.angle_gamma   90.00
#
_symmetry.space_group_name_H-M   'P 1'
#
loop_
_entity.id
_entity.type
_entity.pdbx_description
1 polymer ?
#
loop_
_entity_poly.entity_id
_entity_poly.type
_entity_poly.pdbx_seq_one_letter_code
_entity_poly.pdbx_strand_id
1 'polypeptide(L)'
;MLRDWVPLFLFLHVMGAIVAFGPSFAFPLIGAASAREPQHAHFGAEISEVITKRIVLPLAVVQGITGVLLIGALGLDLLNTRWLLVSIVLYLIAIGYSYFVQLPTGGRMVELTAMAGGGPPPGAGGPPPGAGGPPPELLATAKKLQRGGMFLSLLIVLIVLLMVTKPF
;
A
#
# COMPACT_ATOMS: atom_id res chain seq x y z
N MET A 1 -2.59 35.07 -3.93
CA MET A 1 -1.77 34.40 -2.89
C MET A 1 -1.88 32.89 -2.96
N LEU A 2 -2.94 32.20 -2.50
CA LEU A 2 -2.99 30.72 -2.56
C LEU A 2 -3.09 30.16 -4.00
N ARG A 3 -3.79 30.88 -4.89
CA ARG A 3 -3.96 30.53 -6.30
C ARG A 3 -2.65 30.51 -7.10
N ASP A 4 -1.68 31.33 -6.69
CA ASP A 4 -0.36 31.42 -7.34
C ASP A 4 0.48 30.14 -7.13
N TRP A 5 0.15 29.36 -6.10
CA TRP A 5 0.80 28.09 -5.75
C TRP A 5 0.14 26.85 -6.36
N VAL A 6 -0.96 27.02 -7.11
CA VAL A 6 -1.68 25.90 -7.76
C VAL A 6 -0.74 25.01 -8.59
N PRO A 7 0.18 25.55 -9.43
CA PRO A 7 1.09 24.70 -10.19
C PRO A 7 1.98 23.81 -9.29
N LEU A 8 2.47 24.35 -8.17
CA LEU A 8 3.28 23.60 -7.23
C LEU A 8 2.45 22.53 -6.52
N PHE A 9 1.27 22.86 -6.02
CA PHE A 9 0.41 21.88 -5.35
C PHE A 9 -0.02 20.77 -6.31
N LEU A 10 -0.34 21.12 -7.57
CA LEU A 10 -0.69 20.16 -8.60
C LEU A 10 0.50 19.25 -8.92
N PHE A 11 1.70 19.81 -9.08
CA PHE A 11 2.92 19.04 -9.27
C PHE A 11 3.14 18.06 -8.12
N LEU A 12 3.09 18.52 -6.87
CA LEU A 12 3.25 17.68 -5.69
C LEU A 12 2.16 16.59 -5.58
N HIS A 13 0.92 16.91 -5.93
CA HIS A 13 -0.19 15.96 -5.92
C HIS A 13 -0.04 14.88 -6.99
N VAL A 14 0.37 15.24 -8.21
CA VAL A 14 0.55 14.25 -9.28
C VAL A 14 1.80 13.41 -9.03
N MET A 15 2.91 14.03 -8.63
CA MET A 15 4.14 13.33 -8.30
C MET A 15 3.96 12.42 -7.07
N GLY A 16 3.26 12.91 -6.05
CA GLY A 16 2.89 12.14 -4.86
C GLY A 16 2.12 10.88 -5.21
N ALA A 17 1.08 10.99 -6.04
CA ALA A 17 0.33 9.83 -6.53
C ALA A 17 1.22 8.81 -7.25
N ILE A 18 2.07 9.25 -8.18
CA ILE A 18 2.93 8.36 -8.96
C ILE A 18 3.87 7.56 -8.04
N VAL A 19 4.54 8.23 -7.10
CA VAL A 19 5.52 7.58 -6.21
C VAL A 19 4.84 6.77 -5.11
N ALA A 20 3.71 7.22 -4.57
CA ALA A 20 2.97 6.48 -3.54
C ALA A 20 2.32 5.21 -4.10
N PHE A 21 1.75 5.27 -5.30
CA PHE A 21 1.01 4.16 -5.88
C PHE A 21 1.90 3.21 -6.70
N GLY A 22 3.05 3.66 -7.21
CA GLY A 22 4.01 2.83 -7.93
C GLY A 22 4.34 1.50 -7.23
N PRO A 23 4.72 1.50 -5.94
CA PRO A 23 4.97 0.29 -5.17
C PRO A 23 3.80 -0.71 -5.13
N SER A 24 2.55 -0.23 -5.21
CA SER A 24 1.36 -1.09 -5.17
C SER A 24 1.30 -2.06 -6.35
N PHE A 25 1.94 -1.72 -7.49
CA PHE A 25 2.08 -2.61 -8.63
C PHE A 25 3.28 -3.56 -8.51
N ALA A 26 4.28 -3.22 -7.68
CA ALA A 26 5.44 -4.05 -7.44
C ALA A 26 5.21 -5.12 -6.34
N PHE A 27 4.42 -4.82 -5.31
CA PHE A 27 4.19 -5.73 -4.18
C PHE A 27 3.68 -7.13 -4.57
N PRO A 28 2.76 -7.30 -5.54
CA PRO A 28 2.36 -8.63 -5.99
C PRO A 28 3.51 -9.42 -6.61
N LEU A 29 4.42 -8.75 -7.31
CA LEU A 29 5.61 -9.37 -7.92
C LEU A 29 6.59 -9.82 -6.84
N ILE A 30 6.84 -8.96 -5.83
CA ILE A 30 7.67 -9.30 -4.68
C ILE A 30 7.07 -10.50 -3.94
N GLY A 31 5.77 -10.47 -3.65
CA GLY A 31 5.08 -11.58 -2.97
C GLY A 31 5.12 -12.89 -3.75
N ALA A 32 4.97 -12.84 -5.08
CA ALA A 32 5.08 -14.02 -5.93
C ALA A 32 6.51 -14.59 -5.98
N ALA A 33 7.53 -13.72 -6.03
CA ALA A 33 8.93 -14.13 -5.95
C ALA A 33 9.25 -14.77 -4.59
N SER A 34 8.82 -14.15 -3.50
CA SER A 34 8.96 -14.68 -2.14
C SER A 34 8.26 -16.03 -1.94
N ALA A 35 7.16 -16.29 -2.64
CA ALA A 35 6.49 -17.59 -2.60
C ALA A 35 7.25 -18.69 -3.37
N ARG A 36 7.96 -18.32 -4.44
CA ARG A 36 8.79 -19.26 -5.23
C ARG A 36 10.10 -19.60 -4.54
N GLU A 37 10.64 -18.64 -3.78
CA GLU A 37 11.90 -18.78 -3.04
C GLU A 37 11.66 -18.50 -1.55
N PRO A 38 11.08 -19.48 -0.80
CA PRO A 38 10.68 -19.27 0.59
C PRO A 38 11.83 -18.85 1.52
N GLN A 39 13.07 -19.23 1.20
CA GLN A 39 14.26 -18.81 1.93
C GLN A 39 14.48 -17.28 1.90
N HIS A 40 13.90 -16.57 0.93
CA HIS A 40 13.95 -15.11 0.81
C HIS A 40 12.63 -14.43 1.20
N ALA A 41 11.65 -15.18 1.72
CA ALA A 41 10.33 -14.64 2.06
C ALA A 41 10.39 -13.55 3.14
N HIS A 42 11.30 -13.68 4.10
CA HIS A 42 11.48 -12.67 5.14
C HIS A 42 11.96 -11.32 4.58
N PHE A 43 13.01 -11.34 3.76
CA PHE A 43 13.50 -10.14 3.10
C PHE A 43 12.42 -9.48 2.22
N GLY A 44 11.64 -10.29 1.48
CA GLY A 44 10.52 -9.78 0.68
C GLY A 44 9.41 -9.12 1.52
N ALA A 45 9.12 -9.65 2.70
CA ALA A 45 8.19 -9.04 3.64
C ALA A 45 8.75 -7.74 4.23
N GLU A 46 10.02 -7.73 4.66
CA GLU A 46 10.68 -6.55 5.23
C GLU A 46 10.76 -5.39 4.24
N ILE A 47 11.20 -5.64 3.01
CA ILE A 47 11.32 -4.55 2.02
C ILE A 47 9.96 -3.95 1.67
N SER A 48 8.92 -4.78 1.57
CA SER A 48 7.55 -4.33 1.32
C SER A 48 7.03 -3.46 2.48
N GLU A 49 7.32 -3.87 3.72
CA GLU A 49 6.96 -3.12 4.93
C GLU A 49 7.72 -1.78 5.03
N VAL A 50 9.01 -1.77 4.71
CA VAL A 50 9.85 -0.56 4.69
C VAL A 50 9.35 0.42 3.65
N ILE A 51 9.06 -0.03 2.43
CA ILE A 51 8.49 0.82 1.37
C ILE A 51 7.14 1.38 1.83
N THR A 52 6.29 0.55 2.44
CA THR A 52 4.99 0.98 2.95
C THR A 52 5.13 2.09 3.99
N LYS A 53 5.97 1.89 5.02
CA LYS A 53 6.16 2.82 6.14
C LYS A 53 6.90 4.10 5.75
N ARG A 54 7.89 4.03 4.87
CA ARG A 54 8.78 5.16 4.55
C ARG A 54 8.38 5.94 3.30
N ILE A 55 7.64 5.31 2.38
CA ILE A 55 7.29 5.92 1.09
C ILE A 55 5.77 6.03 0.97
N VAL A 56 5.05 4.90 0.99
CA VAL A 56 3.62 4.87 0.63
C VAL A 56 2.78 5.67 1.63
N LEU A 57 2.89 5.40 2.93
CA LEU A 57 2.06 6.07 3.95
C LEU A 57 2.37 7.57 4.08
N PRO A 58 3.63 8.03 4.16
CA PRO A 58 3.93 9.45 4.20
C PRO A 58 3.45 10.19 2.96
N LEU A 59 3.67 9.63 1.77
CA LEU A 59 3.22 10.26 0.53
C LEU A 59 1.70 10.22 0.36
N ALA A 60 1.02 9.21 0.89
CA ALA A 60 -0.44 9.26 1.00
C ALA A 60 -0.86 10.47 1.84
N VAL A 61 -0.30 10.68 3.03
CA VAL A 61 -0.64 11.88 3.83
C VAL A 61 -0.40 13.18 3.05
N VAL A 62 0.75 13.31 2.37
CA VAL A 62 1.05 14.47 1.50
C VAL A 62 0.04 14.59 0.35
N GLN A 63 -0.40 13.47 -0.23
CA GLN A 63 -1.42 13.44 -1.28
C GLN A 63 -2.74 14.04 -0.80
N GLY A 64 -3.17 13.67 0.41
CA GLY A 64 -4.37 14.22 1.04
C GLY A 64 -4.25 15.73 1.28
N ILE A 65 -3.12 16.17 1.83
CA ILE A 65 -2.86 17.59 2.10
C ILE A 65 -2.87 18.41 0.81
N THR A 66 -2.12 17.98 -0.21
CA THR A 66 -2.04 18.68 -1.50
C THR A 66 -3.40 18.71 -2.21
N GLY A 67 -4.23 17.66 -2.09
CA GLY A 67 -5.60 17.63 -2.60
C GLY A 67 -6.48 18.69 -1.93
N VAL A 68 -6.46 18.79 -0.60
CA VAL A 68 -7.20 19.81 0.15
C VAL A 68 -6.76 21.23 -0.23
N LEU A 69 -5.45 21.45 -0.36
CA LEU A 69 -4.91 22.74 -0.79
C LEU A 69 -5.38 23.12 -2.20
N LEU A 70 -5.43 22.18 -3.13
CA LEU A 70 -5.95 22.41 -4.49
C LEU A 70 -7.43 22.77 -4.49
N ILE A 71 -8.24 22.07 -3.69
CA ILE A 71 -9.68 22.37 -3.54
C ILE A 71 -9.87 23.81 -3.07
N GLY A 72 -9.16 24.21 -2.02
CA GLY A 72 -9.23 25.57 -1.49
C GLY A 72 -8.70 26.63 -2.47
N ALA A 73 -7.57 26.37 -3.11
CA ALA A 73 -6.94 27.31 -4.04
C ALA A 73 -7.74 27.53 -5.33
N LEU A 74 -8.49 26.51 -5.77
CA LEU A 74 -9.37 26.56 -6.94
C LEU A 74 -10.80 27.00 -6.62
N GLY A 75 -11.16 27.09 -5.33
CA GLY A 75 -12.52 27.44 -4.90
C GLY A 75 -13.57 26.40 -5.32
N LEU A 76 -13.20 25.11 -5.32
CA LEU A 76 -14.11 24.04 -5.73
C LEU A 76 -15.18 23.78 -4.68
N ASP A 77 -16.44 23.73 -5.11
CA ASP A 77 -17.56 23.31 -4.26
C ASP A 77 -17.67 21.78 -4.27
N LEU A 78 -17.39 21.16 -3.13
CA LEU A 78 -17.40 19.71 -2.96
C LEU A 78 -18.78 19.09 -3.10
N LEU A 79 -19.84 19.81 -2.71
CA LEU A 79 -21.20 19.28 -2.76
C LEU A 79 -21.75 19.25 -4.18
N ASN A 80 -21.31 20.20 -5.00
CA ASN A 80 -21.66 20.26 -6.42
C ASN A 80 -20.70 19.44 -7.31
N THR A 81 -19.48 19.16 -6.85
CA THR A 81 -18.50 18.36 -7.59
C THR A 81 -18.53 16.89 -7.18
N ARG A 82 -19.57 16.16 -7.63
CA ARG A 82 -19.84 14.77 -7.18
C ARG A 82 -18.69 13.80 -7.37
N TRP A 83 -18.03 13.81 -8.54
CA TRP A 83 -16.90 12.91 -8.82
C TRP A 83 -15.74 13.14 -7.85
N LEU A 84 -15.50 14.39 -7.43
CA LEU A 84 -14.47 14.77 -6.48
C LEU A 84 -14.84 14.29 -5.08
N LEU A 85 -16.10 14.49 -4.66
CA LEU A 85 -16.60 14.00 -3.38
C LEU A 85 -16.46 12.48 -3.27
N VAL A 86 -16.87 11.74 -4.30
CA VAL A 86 -16.75 10.28 -4.34
C VAL A 86 -15.28 9.87 -4.25
N SER A 87 -14.39 10.53 -5.00
CA SER A 87 -12.95 10.26 -4.95
C SER A 87 -12.35 10.50 -3.57
N ILE A 88 -12.76 11.56 -2.87
CA ILE A 88 -12.32 11.85 -1.50
C ILE A 88 -12.78 10.76 -0.55
N VAL A 89 -14.05 10.31 -0.66
CA VAL A 89 -14.57 9.21 0.18
C VAL A 89 -13.79 7.92 -0.06
N LEU A 90 -13.57 7.54 -1.32
CA LEU A 90 -12.78 6.36 -1.67
C LEU A 90 -11.34 6.46 -1.15
N TYR A 91 -10.74 7.65 -1.24
CA TYR A 91 -9.41 7.94 -0.73
C TYR A 91 -9.33 7.79 0.80
N LEU A 92 -10.33 8.29 1.53
CA LEU A 92 -10.41 8.12 3.00
C LEU A 92 -10.57 6.65 3.40
N ILE A 93 -11.33 5.88 2.63
CA ILE A 93 -11.44 4.42 2.81
C ILE A 93 -10.08 3.75 2.56
N ALA A 94 -9.39 4.11 1.48
CA ALA A 94 -8.11 3.54 1.12
C ALA A 94 -7.03 3.82 2.19
N ILE A 95 -6.92 5.07 2.66
CA ILE A 95 -5.95 5.43 3.69
C ILE A 95 -6.30 4.77 5.04
N GLY A 96 -7.57 4.77 5.43
CA GLY A 96 -8.04 4.10 6.64
C GLY A 96 -7.73 2.60 6.60
N TYR A 97 -8.08 1.92 5.52
CA TYR A 97 -7.77 0.50 5.34
C TYR A 97 -6.26 0.24 5.37
N SER A 98 -5.46 1.12 4.75
CA SER A 98 -3.99 1.02 4.76
C SER A 98 -3.42 1.08 6.19
N TYR A 99 -3.85 2.04 7.01
CA TYR A 99 -3.37 2.19 8.39
C TYR A 99 -3.89 1.11 9.34
N PHE A 100 -5.19 0.82 9.28
CA PHE A 100 -5.83 -0.03 10.29
C PHE A 100 -5.82 -1.52 9.95
N VAL A 101 -5.62 -1.88 8.68
CA VAL A 101 -5.67 -3.29 8.22
C VAL A 101 -4.37 -3.72 7.56
N GLN A 102 -3.91 -2.97 6.56
CA GLN A 102 -2.80 -3.39 5.71
C GLN A 102 -1.46 -3.30 6.45
N LEU A 103 -1.18 -2.18 7.13
CA LEU A 103 0.03 -1.97 7.92
C LEU A 103 0.23 -3.03 9.04
N PRO A 104 -0.74 -3.30 9.94
CA PRO A 104 -0.55 -4.33 10.96
C PRO A 104 -0.44 -5.74 10.37
N THR A 105 -1.13 -6.02 9.26
CA THR A 105 -1.01 -7.32 8.59
C THR A 105 0.37 -7.48 7.94
N GLY A 106 0.96 -6.40 7.39
CA GLY A 106 2.32 -6.37 6.85
C GLY A 106 3.36 -6.67 7.93
N GLY A 107 3.28 -5.99 9.06
CA GLY A 107 4.10 -6.27 10.25
C GLY A 107 4.00 -7.73 10.71
N ARG A 108 2.78 -8.29 10.76
CA ARG A 108 2.58 -9.70 11.12
C ARG A 108 3.24 -10.66 10.12
N MET A 109 3.25 -10.33 8.84
CA MET A 109 3.94 -11.14 7.83
C MET A 109 5.46 -11.14 8.04
N VAL A 110 6.04 -10.00 8.41
CA VAL A 110 7.46 -9.89 8.76
C VAL A 110 7.79 -10.78 9.97
N GLU A 111 6.98 -10.73 11.03
CA GLU A 111 7.17 -11.59 12.22
C GLU A 111 7.11 -13.08 11.89
N LEU A 112 6.06 -13.50 11.17
CA LEU A 112 5.85 -14.91 10.84
C LEU A 112 6.94 -15.47 9.92
N THR A 113 7.43 -14.65 8.99
CA THR A 113 8.52 -15.06 8.09
C THR A 113 9.87 -15.12 8.80
N ALA A 114 10.11 -14.27 9.81
CA ALA A 114 11.30 -14.37 10.65
C ALA A 114 11.34 -15.69 11.43
N MET A 115 10.19 -16.10 11.99
CA MET A 115 10.05 -17.36 12.72
C MET A 115 10.15 -18.59 11.80
N ALA A 116 9.60 -18.50 10.58
CA ALA A 116 9.64 -19.59 9.61
C ALA A 116 11.03 -19.77 8.95
N GLY A 117 11.83 -18.69 8.86
CA GLY A 117 13.21 -18.72 8.36
C GLY A 117 14.24 -19.24 9.36
N GLY A 118 13.85 -19.45 10.64
CA GLY A 118 14.69 -20.04 11.68
C GLY A 118 14.81 -21.55 11.51
N GLY A 119 15.56 -22.02 10.50
CA GLY A 119 16.12 -23.37 10.53
C GLY A 119 17.07 -23.53 11.72
N PRO A 120 17.26 -24.76 12.26
CA PRO A 120 18.26 -24.98 13.32
C PRO A 120 19.63 -24.42 12.90
N PRO A 121 20.45 -23.93 13.85
CA PRO A 121 21.82 -23.51 13.56
C PRO A 121 22.55 -24.60 12.74
N PRO A 122 23.40 -24.23 11.76
CA PRO A 122 24.19 -25.21 11.02
C PRO A 122 24.94 -26.12 12.01
N GLY A 123 24.54 -27.39 12.08
CA GLY A 123 25.13 -28.40 12.98
C GLY A 123 24.26 -28.88 14.14
N ALA A 124 23.09 -28.30 14.40
CA ALA A 124 22.12 -28.90 15.32
C ALA A 124 21.29 -29.95 14.57
N GLY A 125 21.51 -31.23 14.84
CA GLY A 125 20.86 -32.39 14.21
C GLY A 125 19.36 -32.52 14.49
N GLY A 126 18.60 -31.46 14.29
CA GLY A 126 17.14 -31.47 14.28
C GLY A 126 16.59 -32.11 13.01
N PRO A 127 15.32 -32.58 13.03
CA PRO A 127 14.68 -33.16 11.86
C PRO A 127 14.69 -32.16 10.68
N PRO A 128 14.69 -32.66 9.42
CA PRO A 128 14.85 -31.81 8.25
C PRO A 128 13.85 -30.65 8.25
N PRO A 129 14.28 -29.41 7.95
CA PRO A 129 13.35 -28.32 7.70
C PRO A 129 12.44 -28.69 6.52
N GLY A 130 11.12 -28.79 6.75
CA GLY A 130 10.15 -29.00 5.65
C GLY A 130 9.25 -30.25 5.69
N ALA A 131 9.16 -30.97 6.80
CA ALA A 131 8.19 -32.09 6.90
C ALA A 131 6.71 -31.64 6.98
N GLY A 132 6.46 -30.34 7.17
CA GLY A 132 5.13 -29.71 7.04
C GLY A 132 5.27 -28.46 6.19
N GLY A 133 4.31 -28.20 5.30
CA GLY A 133 4.27 -26.99 4.48
C GLY A 133 4.26 -25.70 5.31
N PRO A 134 4.16 -24.52 4.67
CA PRO A 134 4.21 -23.24 5.37
C PRO A 134 3.17 -23.19 6.50
N PRO A 135 3.50 -22.62 7.67
CA PRO A 135 2.57 -22.54 8.79
C PRO A 135 1.20 -22.00 8.35
N PRO A 136 0.07 -22.60 8.78
CA PRO A 136 -1.26 -22.16 8.36
C PRO A 136 -1.52 -20.66 8.59
N GLU A 137 -0.98 -20.09 9.68
CA GLU A 137 -1.05 -18.66 9.97
C GLU A 137 -0.33 -17.79 8.95
N LEU A 138 0.83 -18.25 8.43
CA LEU A 138 1.59 -17.54 7.41
C LEU A 138 0.80 -17.50 6.10
N LEU A 139 0.19 -18.62 5.70
CA LEU A 139 -0.66 -18.68 4.51
C LEU A 139 -1.92 -17.82 4.66
N ALA A 140 -2.55 -17.81 5.83
CA ALA A 140 -3.71 -16.97 6.11
C ALA A 140 -3.36 -15.47 6.04
N THR A 141 -2.22 -15.08 6.63
CA THR A 141 -1.70 -13.70 6.60
C THR A 141 -1.37 -13.27 5.17
N ALA A 142 -0.68 -14.12 4.41
CA ALA A 142 -0.37 -13.85 3.00
C ALA A 142 -1.64 -13.66 2.15
N LYS A 143 -2.66 -14.52 2.33
CA LYS A 143 -3.96 -14.36 1.64
C LYS A 143 -4.66 -13.05 2.04
N LYS A 144 -4.59 -12.66 3.31
CA LYS A 144 -5.17 -11.40 3.79
C LYS A 144 -4.47 -10.19 3.16
N LEU A 145 -3.13 -10.20 3.08
CA LEU A 145 -2.35 -9.16 2.38
C LEU A 145 -2.69 -9.11 0.90
N GLN A 146 -2.76 -10.25 0.22
CA GLN A 146 -3.11 -10.30 -1.20
C GLN A 146 -4.49 -9.68 -1.47
N ARG A 147 -5.51 -10.06 -0.68
CA ARG A 147 -6.86 -9.48 -0.79
C ARG A 147 -6.88 -7.98 -0.50
N GLY A 148 -6.17 -7.56 0.55
CA GLY A 148 -6.03 -6.15 0.90
C GLY A 148 -5.36 -5.34 -0.20
N GLY A 149 -4.30 -5.89 -0.80
CA GLY A 149 -3.61 -5.29 -1.94
C GLY A 149 -4.54 -5.14 -3.14
N MET A 150 -5.25 -6.19 -3.56
CA MET A 150 -6.22 -6.12 -4.66
C MET A 150 -7.31 -5.07 -4.41
N PHE A 151 -7.85 -5.04 -3.20
CA PHE A 151 -8.85 -4.04 -2.81
C PHE A 151 -8.31 -2.61 -2.90
N LEU A 152 -7.13 -2.35 -2.35
CA LEU A 152 -6.49 -1.04 -2.43
C LEU A 152 -6.14 -0.64 -3.87
N SER A 153 -5.63 -1.56 -4.68
CA SER A 153 -5.36 -1.31 -6.10
C SER A 153 -6.63 -0.92 -6.85
N LEU A 154 -7.75 -1.60 -6.59
CA LEU A 154 -9.04 -1.25 -7.17
C LEU A 154 -9.48 0.17 -6.77
N LEU A 155 -9.39 0.50 -5.48
CA LEU A 155 -9.71 1.85 -4.99
C LEU A 155 -8.83 2.92 -5.67
N ILE A 156 -7.52 2.68 -5.77
CA ILE A 156 -6.58 3.60 -6.41
C ILE A 156 -6.95 3.83 -7.88
N VAL A 157 -7.22 2.76 -8.63
CA VAL A 157 -7.63 2.86 -10.05
C VAL A 157 -8.93 3.65 -10.19
N LEU A 158 -9.93 3.40 -9.33
CA LEU A 158 -11.18 4.14 -9.35
C LEU A 158 -10.98 5.62 -9.01
N ILE A 159 -10.15 5.95 -8.01
CA ILE A 159 -9.82 7.34 -7.66
C ILE A 159 -9.14 8.04 -8.84
N VAL A 160 -8.16 7.40 -9.47
CA VAL A 160 -7.45 7.97 -10.63
C VAL A 160 -8.41 8.16 -11.81
N LEU A 161 -9.26 7.18 -12.09
CA LEU A 161 -10.27 7.29 -13.15
C LEU A 161 -11.17 8.51 -12.93
N LEU A 162 -11.76 8.62 -11.74
CA LEU A 162 -12.64 9.75 -11.37
C LEU A 162 -11.93 11.10 -11.48
N MET A 163 -10.66 11.17 -11.09
CA MET A 163 -9.86 12.41 -11.10
C MET A 163 -9.43 12.84 -12.51
N VAL A 164 -9.23 11.88 -13.42
CA VAL A 164 -8.72 12.12 -14.78
C VAL A 164 -9.84 12.38 -15.78
N THR A 165 -10.93 11.61 -15.77
CA THR A 165 -11.93 11.58 -16.87
C THR A 165 -13.11 12.54 -16.72
N LYS A 166 -12.96 13.67 -16.02
CA LYS A 166 -14.02 14.70 -15.79
C LYS A 166 -14.92 14.97 -17.03
N PRO A 167 -16.21 15.34 -16.93
CA PRO A 167 -17.15 15.23 -15.80
C PRO A 167 -18.24 14.18 -16.08
N PHE A 168 -18.51 13.28 -15.12
CA PHE A 168 -19.87 12.78 -14.95
C PHE A 168 -20.59 13.71 -13.98
#